data_AF-A0A7J5BG86-F1
#
_entry.id   AF-A0A7J5BG86-F1
#
_cell.length_a   1.000
_cell.length_b   1.000
_cell.length_c   1.000
_cell.angle_alpha   90.00
_cell.angle_beta   90.00
_cell.angle_gamma   90.00
#
_symmetry.space_group_name_H-M   'P 1'
#
loop_
_entity.id
_entity.type
_entity.pdbx_description
1 polymer ?
#
loop_
_entity_poly.entity_id
_entity_poly.type
_entity_poly.pdbx_seq_one_letter_code
_entity_poly.pdbx_strand_id
1 'polypeptide(L)'
;MWSWVLHRITGVAIFFFLLVHVLDSALLLVSPEVYNAVIGAYKTPIMGIGELGLVGAIVYHAFNGLRIIVVDFVPGGTRIQKLLFWIVIGIWVVVMAGFAFIHLQNVFGH
;
A
#
# COMPACT_ATOMS: atom_id res chain seq x y z
N MET A 1 -2.32 20.35 2.66
CA MET A 1 -3.64 19.70 2.87
C MET A 1 -3.71 18.32 2.24
N TRP A 2 -3.31 18.13 0.97
CA TRP A 2 -3.37 16.82 0.28
C TRP A 2 -2.66 15.65 0.97
N SER A 3 -1.47 15.88 1.55
CA SER A 3 -0.75 14.83 2.30
C SER A 3 -1.59 14.23 3.44
N TRP A 4 -2.39 15.05 4.10
CA TRP A 4 -3.29 14.59 5.16
C TRP A 4 -4.50 13.82 4.60
N VAL A 5 -5.10 14.33 3.52
CA VAL A 5 -6.25 13.67 2.85
C VAL A 5 -5.87 12.27 2.41
N LEU A 6 -4.75 12.16 1.68
CA LEU A 6 -4.26 10.88 1.16
C LEU A 6 -3.92 9.92 2.30
N HIS A 7 -3.29 10.38 3.38
CA HIS A 7 -2.93 9.52 4.50
C HIS A 7 -4.17 8.89 5.17
N ARG A 8 -5.27 9.65 5.29
CA ARG A 8 -6.54 9.12 5.80
C ARG A 8 -7.18 8.13 4.85
N ILE A 9 -7.26 8.48 3.58
CA ILE A 9 -7.87 7.60 2.56
C ILE A 9 -7.11 6.28 2.51
N THR A 10 -5.78 6.31 2.45
CA THR A 10 -4.98 5.08 2.41
C THR A 10 -5.12 4.29 3.71
N GLY A 11 -5.17 4.94 4.88
CA GLY A 11 -5.39 4.25 6.16
C GLY A 11 -6.72 3.51 6.23
N VAL A 12 -7.81 4.15 5.80
CA VAL A 12 -9.14 3.54 5.73
C VAL A 12 -9.17 2.39 4.72
N ALA A 13 -8.60 2.58 3.53
CA ALA A 13 -8.53 1.53 2.51
C ALA A 13 -7.75 0.30 3.01
N ILE A 14 -6.60 0.51 3.66
CA ILE A 14 -5.77 -0.58 4.23
C ILE A 14 -6.53 -1.30 5.35
N PHE A 15 -7.25 -0.58 6.20
CA PHE A 15 -8.06 -1.19 7.27
C PHE A 15 -9.10 -2.17 6.71
N PHE A 16 -9.88 -1.75 5.70
CA PHE A 16 -10.88 -2.63 5.08
C PHE A 16 -10.24 -3.77 4.29
N PHE A 17 -9.13 -3.51 3.60
CA PHE A 17 -8.33 -4.55 2.96
C PHE A 17 -7.90 -5.61 3.99
N LEU A 18 -7.36 -5.19 5.13
CA LEU A 18 -6.89 -6.11 6.18
C LEU A 18 -8.02 -6.98 6.74
N LEU A 19 -9.23 -6.44 6.88
CA LEU A 19 -10.39 -7.23 7.31
C LEU A 19 -10.64 -8.40 6.35
N VAL A 20 -10.76 -8.12 5.06
CA VAL A 20 -10.99 -9.15 4.03
C VAL A 20 -9.79 -10.09 3.92
N HIS A 21 -8.58 -9.53 3.89
CA HIS A 21 -7.33 -10.27 3.73
C HIS A 21 -7.09 -11.29 4.86
N VAL A 22 -7.38 -10.92 6.11
CA VAL A 22 -7.25 -11.83 7.26
C VAL A 22 -8.29 -12.94 7.19
N LEU A 23 -9.54 -12.62 6.80
CA LEU A 23 -10.59 -13.64 6.65
C LEU A 23 -10.25 -14.64 5.55
N ASP A 24 -9.79 -14.17 4.38
CA ASP A 24 -9.39 -15.03 3.27
C ASP A 24 -8.18 -15.90 3.65
N SER A 25 -7.21 -15.33 4.38
CA SER A 25 -6.07 -16.10 4.89
C SER A 25 -6.47 -17.14 5.93
N ALA A 26 -7.49 -16.88 6.74
CA ALA A 26 -7.98 -17.82 7.74
C ALA A 26 -8.60 -19.08 7.13
N LEU A 27 -8.98 -19.07 5.84
CA LEU A 27 -9.45 -20.26 5.13
C LEU A 27 -8.39 -21.37 5.02
N LEU A 28 -7.10 -21.04 5.20
CA LEU A 28 -6.02 -22.03 5.37
C LEU A 28 -6.29 -22.98 6.54
N LEU A 29 -7.00 -22.53 7.57
CA LEU A 29 -7.37 -23.33 8.74
C LEU A 29 -8.56 -24.25 8.47
N VAL A 30 -9.27 -24.06 7.35
CA VAL A 30 -10.48 -24.81 7.00
C VAL A 30 -10.18 -25.90 5.99
N SER A 31 -9.66 -25.53 4.81
CA SER A 31 -9.32 -26.48 3.75
C SER A 31 -8.40 -25.83 2.71
N PRO A 32 -7.32 -26.51 2.29
CA PRO A 32 -6.48 -26.06 1.17
C PRO A 32 -7.27 -25.85 -0.13
N GLU A 33 -8.30 -26.67 -0.39
CA GLU A 33 -9.11 -26.57 -1.60
C GLU A 33 -9.94 -25.28 -1.61
N VAL A 34 -10.57 -24.95 -0.49
CA VAL A 34 -11.37 -23.72 -0.34
C VAL A 34 -10.48 -22.49 -0.46
N TYR A 35 -9.32 -22.50 0.19
CA TYR A 35 -8.34 -21.42 0.07
C TYR A 35 -7.87 -21.23 -1.38
N ASN A 36 -7.51 -22.32 -2.06
CA ASN A 36 -7.05 -22.27 -3.44
C ASN A 36 -8.14 -21.77 -4.40
N ALA A 37 -9.41 -22.12 -4.16
CA ALA A 37 -10.54 -21.61 -4.94
C ALA A 37 -10.69 -20.09 -4.79
N VAL A 38 -10.64 -19.56 -3.56
CA VAL A 38 -10.77 -18.12 -3.29
C VAL A 38 -9.58 -17.34 -3.87
N ILE A 39 -8.35 -17.77 -3.59
CA ILE A 39 -7.15 -17.11 -4.14
C ILE A 39 -7.11 -17.23 -5.67
N GLY A 40 -7.57 -18.34 -6.23
CA GLY A 40 -7.70 -18.52 -7.68
C GLY A 40 -8.61 -17.47 -8.32
N ALA A 41 -9.71 -17.10 -7.66
CA ALA A 41 -10.64 -16.07 -8.14
C ALA A 41 -10.00 -14.66 -8.18
N TYR A 42 -8.98 -14.40 -7.37
CA TYR A 42 -8.26 -13.12 -7.38
C TYR A 42 -7.17 -13.05 -8.44
N LYS A 43 -6.80 -14.14 -9.12
CA LYS A 43 -5.75 -14.14 -10.14
C LYS A 43 -6.25 -13.61 -11.49
N THR A 44 -6.61 -12.33 -11.52
CA THR A 44 -7.06 -11.63 -12.73
C THR A 44 -6.26 -10.35 -12.95
N PRO A 45 -6.11 -9.86 -14.19
CA PRO A 45 -5.40 -8.61 -14.45
C PRO A 45 -5.99 -7.40 -13.72
N ILE A 46 -7.31 -7.37 -13.52
CA ILE A 46 -8.00 -6.31 -12.78
C ILE A 46 -7.54 -6.30 -11.32
N MET A 47 -7.49 -7.48 -10.69
CA MET A 47 -6.96 -7.62 -9.34
C MET A 47 -5.47 -7.28 -9.28
N GLY A 48 -4.68 -7.64 -10.29
CA GLY A 48 -3.28 -7.23 -10.39
C GLY A 48 -3.10 -5.69 -10.42
N ILE A 49 -3.96 -4.96 -11.12
CA ILE A 49 -3.98 -3.48 -11.06
C ILE A 49 -4.42 -2.99 -9.68
N GLY A 50 -5.40 -3.66 -9.07
CA GLY A 50 -5.83 -3.39 -7.69
C GLY A 50 -4.70 -3.56 -6.67
N GLU A 51 -3.92 -4.63 -6.78
CA GLU A 51 -2.74 -4.90 -5.97
C GLU A 51 -1.68 -3.81 -6.13
N LEU A 52 -1.47 -3.31 -7.36
CA LEU A 52 -0.58 -2.17 -7.59
C LEU A 52 -1.06 -0.92 -6.83
N GLY A 53 -2.35 -0.62 -6.89
CA GLY A 53 -2.96 0.48 -6.15
C GLY A 53 -2.84 0.29 -4.63
N LEU A 54 -3.08 -0.92 -4.14
CA LEU A 54 -3.00 -1.27 -2.72
C LEU A 54 -1.57 -1.12 -2.19
N VAL A 55 -0.56 -1.65 -2.88
CA VAL A 55 0.84 -1.48 -2.49
C VAL A 55 1.22 0.00 -2.51
N GLY A 56 0.77 0.74 -3.53
CA GLY A 56 0.91 2.19 -3.60
C GLY A 56 0.36 2.90 -2.36
N ALA A 57 -0.84 2.51 -1.91
CA ALA A 57 -1.48 3.04 -0.72
C ALA A 57 -0.71 2.70 0.56
N ILE A 58 -0.26 1.45 0.72
CA ILE A 58 0.51 0.97 1.88
C ILE A 58 1.83 1.72 2.00
N VAL A 59 2.62 1.77 0.92
CA VAL A 59 3.94 2.41 0.91
C VAL A 59 3.82 3.91 1.16
N TYR A 60 2.82 4.57 0.55
CA TYR A 60 2.54 5.97 0.82
C TYR A 60 2.16 6.19 2.30
N HIS A 61 1.24 5.37 2.82
CA HIS A 61 0.76 5.49 4.19
C HIS A 61 1.91 5.37 5.20
N ALA A 62 2.78 4.37 5.01
CA ALA A 62 3.93 4.13 5.86
C ALA A 62 4.92 5.30 5.83
N PHE A 63 5.37 5.74 4.65
CA PHE A 63 6.34 6.84 4.56
C PHE A 63 5.78 8.18 5.02
N ASN A 64 4.52 8.48 4.70
CA ASN A 64 3.89 9.70 5.19
C ASN A 64 3.65 9.66 6.71
N GLY A 65 3.38 8.48 7.28
CA GLY A 65 3.33 8.26 8.72
C GLY A 65 4.67 8.55 9.40
N LEU A 66 5.77 8.04 8.84
CA LEU A 66 7.13 8.36 9.32
C LEU A 66 7.43 9.86 9.23
N ARG A 67 7.01 10.54 8.16
CA ARG A 67 7.11 12.00 8.06
C ARG A 67 6.36 12.70 9.19
N ILE A 68 5.14 12.26 9.52
CA ILE A 68 4.35 12.85 10.61
C ILE A 68 5.10 12.67 11.93
N ILE A 69 5.62 11.46 12.22
CA ILE A 69 6.45 11.21 13.41
C ILE A 69 7.65 12.16 13.46
N VAL A 70 8.39 12.33 12.35
CA VAL A 70 9.52 13.28 12.32
C VAL A 70 9.05 14.71 12.59
N VAL A 71 7.93 15.15 12.02
CA VAL A 71 7.40 16.51 12.24
C VAL A 71 7.01 16.73 13.70
N ASP A 72 6.46 15.72 14.37
CA ASP A 72 5.96 15.81 15.75
C ASP A 72 7.08 15.74 16.78
N PHE A 73 8.13 14.95 16.52
CA PHE A 73 9.16 14.65 17.51
C PHE A 73 10.50 15.38 17.30
N VAL A 74 10.76 15.97 16.13
CA VAL A 74 12.01 16.72 15.87
C VAL A 74 11.81 18.22 16.13
N PRO A 75 12.67 18.86 16.95
CA PRO A 75 12.64 20.31 17.12
C PRO A 75 12.72 21.05 15.78
N GLY A 76 11.70 21.85 15.47
CA GLY A 76 11.60 22.56 14.20
C GLY A 76 11.11 21.72 13.02
N GLY A 77 10.60 20.50 13.24
CA GLY A 77 10.07 19.61 12.20
C GLY A 77 8.99 20.26 11.33
N THR A 78 8.15 21.11 11.91
CA THR A 78 7.12 21.89 11.19
C THR A 78 7.71 22.87 10.16
N ARG A 79 8.93 23.36 10.36
CA ARG A 79 9.64 24.26 9.42
C ARG A 79 10.11 23.53 8.17
N ILE A 80 10.50 22.26 8.31
CA ILE A 80 11.00 21.42 7.22
C ILE A 80 9.92 20.51 6.60
N GLN A 81 8.66 20.63 7.03
CA GLN A 81 7.58 19.72 6.62
C GLN A 81 7.37 19.60 5.11
N LYS A 82 7.67 20.67 4.34
CA LYS A 82 7.53 20.71 2.87
C LYS A 82 8.64 19.92 2.20
N LEU A 83 9.88 20.06 2.69
CA LEU A 83 11.01 19.27 2.24
C LEU A 83 10.78 17.78 2.54
N LEU A 84 10.37 17.45 3.77
CA LEU A 84 10.04 16.09 4.16
C LEU A 84 8.93 15.48 3.30
N PHE A 85 7.92 16.27 2.90
CA PHE A 85 6.87 15.80 2.00
C PHE A 85 7.45 15.39 0.64
N TRP A 86 8.28 16.23 0.02
CA TRP A 86 8.87 15.90 -1.27
C TRP A 86 9.88 14.76 -1.20
N ILE A 87 10.61 14.62 -0.08
CA ILE A 87 11.44 13.42 0.18
C ILE A 87 10.57 12.16 0.20
N VAL A 88 9.46 12.17 0.94
CA VAL A 88 8.51 11.04 0.96
C VAL A 88 8.01 10.71 -0.44
N ILE A 89 7.61 11.72 -1.23
CA ILE A 89 7.14 11.49 -2.60
C ILE A 89 8.25 10.92 -3.49
N GLY A 90 9.47 11.44 -3.41
CA GLY A 90 10.61 10.93 -4.17
C GLY A 90 10.91 9.47 -3.85
N ILE A 91 10.99 9.12 -2.56
CA ILE A 91 11.22 7.74 -2.11
C ILE A 91 10.05 6.84 -2.55
N TRP A 92 8.81 7.30 -2.37
CA TRP A 92 7.62 6.57 -2.80
C TRP A 92 7.64 6.26 -4.30
N VAL A 93 7.97 7.24 -5.15
CA VAL A 93 8.07 7.04 -6.61
C VAL A 93 9.15 6.02 -6.96
N VAL A 94 10.33 6.11 -6.34
CA VAL A 94 11.44 5.17 -6.62
C VAL A 94 11.05 3.74 -6.25
N VAL A 95 10.46 3.54 -5.06
CA VAL A 95 10.01 2.22 -4.60
C VAL A 95 8.90 1.69 -5.49
N MET A 96 7.91 2.53 -5.81
CA MET A 96 6.78 2.13 -6.65
C MET A 96 7.19 1.85 -8.09
N ALA A 97 8.18 2.56 -8.64
CA ALA A 97 8.68 2.28 -9.98
C ALA A 97 9.31 0.88 -10.07
N GLY A 98 10.16 0.52 -9.10
CA GLY A 98 10.75 -0.82 -9.02
C GLY A 98 9.70 -1.91 -8.85
N PHE A 99 8.75 -1.70 -7.92
CA PHE A 99 7.65 -2.63 -7.71
C PHE A 99 6.76 -2.77 -8.95
N ALA A 100 6.29 -1.66 -9.54
CA ALA A 100 5.37 -1.66 -10.67
C ALA A 100 5.99 -2.32 -11.91
N PHE A 101 7.28 -2.11 -12.16
CA PHE A 101 7.97 -2.75 -13.28
C PHE A 101 7.87 -4.28 -13.19
N ILE A 102 8.25 -4.85 -12.04
CA ILE A 102 8.22 -6.30 -11.82
C ILE A 102 6.77 -6.80 -11.77
N HIS A 103 5.91 -6.11 -11.03
CA HIS A 103 4.53 -6.50 -10.80
C HIS A 103 3.73 -6.54 -12.10
N LEU A 104 3.82 -5.51 -12.94
CA LEU A 104 3.05 -5.46 -14.18
C LEU A 104 3.55 -6.48 -15.21
N GLN A 105 4.85 -6.80 -15.23
CA GLN A 105 5.36 -7.93 -16.00
C GLN A 105 4.75 -9.24 -15.53
N ASN A 106 4.65 -9.42 -14.21
CA ASN A 106 4.01 -10.59 -13.62
C ASN A 106 2.49 -10.62 -13.83
N VAL A 107 1.80 -9.50 -14.06
CA VAL A 107 0.34 -9.45 -14.24
C VAL A 107 -0.07 -9.64 -15.71
N PHE A 108 0.77 -9.22 -16.65
CA PHE A 108 0.46 -9.24 -18.08
C PHE A 108 1.37 -10.15 -18.92
N GLY A 109 2.38 -10.77 -18.31
CA GLY A 109 3.38 -11.59 -19.00
C GLY A 109 3.02 -13.07 -19.17
N HIS A 110 1.76 -13.45 -18.92
CA HIS A 110 1.25 -14.82 -19.10
C HIS A 110 0.46 -14.97 -20.39
#